data_AF-A0A3N2CXG3-F1
#
_entry.id   AF-A0A3N2CXG3-F1
#
_cell.length_a   1.000
_cell.length_b   1.000
_cell.length_c   1.000
_cell.angle_alpha   90.00
_cell.angle_beta   90.00
_cell.angle_gamma   90.00
#
_symmetry.space_group_name_H-M   'P 1'
#
loop_
_entity.id
_entity.type
_entity.pdbx_description
1 polymer ?
#
loop_
_entity_poly.entity_id
_entity_poly.type
_entity_poly.pdbx_seq_one_letter_code
_entity_poly.pdbx_strand_id
1 'polypeptide(L)'
;MIDRILAAAGRVLGSWAPDLGHDLPEPSGAARLRRFGVPLVLLAVLVQSAVHLVNLVVFDLGIDLLNLDIDGGVFSWASVVVTFAVAFQLLVLAAQATRRAALLVAVAGAVAFLSLDDSVQLHERVSEWKTQLGPIAHFSRTFWPLVYLPLLAFVLLVLLALATRMRRAEGRLVVAALLGLGAAVLLEMASPALFALGFDHGQIGYEWEAVVEEGLELGGWALIALALAAASLVARSGPASPSPGRADRPDQQGQPTS
;
A
#
# COMPACT_ATOMS: atom_id res chain seq x y z
N MET A 1 8.35 13.72 -11.96
CA MET A 1 9.14 12.58 -11.43
C MET A 1 8.39 11.25 -11.58
N ILE A 2 7.23 11.06 -10.96
CA ILE A 2 6.44 9.82 -10.99
C ILE A 2 6.20 9.25 -12.40
N ASP A 3 5.85 10.10 -13.38
CA ASP A 3 5.65 9.63 -14.77
C ASP A 3 6.92 9.00 -15.39
N ARG A 4 8.12 9.45 -14.99
CA ARG A 4 9.39 8.84 -15.43
C ARG A 4 9.62 7.48 -14.77
N ILE A 5 9.27 7.35 -13.49
CA ILE A 5 9.35 6.08 -12.74
C ILE A 5 8.41 5.06 -13.38
N LEU A 6 7.15 5.42 -13.62
CA LEU A 6 6.18 4.55 -14.29
C LEU A 6 6.64 4.16 -15.70
N ALA A 7 7.17 5.10 -16.48
CA ALA A 7 7.69 4.79 -17.81
C ALA A 7 8.90 3.84 -17.77
N ALA A 8 9.81 4.00 -16.79
CA ALA A 8 10.95 3.10 -16.60
C ALA A 8 10.52 1.71 -16.15
N ALA A 9 9.66 1.63 -15.13
CA ALA A 9 9.09 0.39 -14.64
C ALA A 9 8.31 -0.34 -15.74
N GLY A 10 7.55 0.38 -16.58
CA GLY A 10 6.80 -0.21 -17.69
C GLY A 10 7.70 -0.85 -18.75
N ARG A 11 8.91 -0.33 -18.98
CA ARG A 11 9.87 -0.95 -19.91
C ARG A 11 10.45 -2.25 -19.37
N VAL A 12 10.70 -2.34 -18.06
CA VAL A 12 11.35 -3.49 -17.42
C VAL A 12 10.33 -4.56 -17.03
N LEU A 13 9.21 -4.14 -16.46
CA LEU A 13 8.21 -4.99 -15.80
C LEU A 13 6.88 -5.03 -16.54
N GLY A 14 6.70 -4.19 -17.57
CA GLY A 14 5.39 -4.02 -18.21
C GLY A 14 4.86 -5.33 -18.76
N SER A 15 5.71 -6.21 -19.29
CA SER A 15 5.27 -7.51 -19.79
C SER A 15 4.74 -8.44 -18.70
N TRP A 16 4.80 -8.10 -17.40
CA TRP A 16 4.45 -8.98 -16.27
C TRP A 16 3.13 -8.62 -15.55
N ALA A 17 2.53 -7.45 -15.75
CA ALA A 17 1.25 -7.09 -15.13
C ALA A 17 0.03 -7.23 -16.09
N PRO A 18 -1.16 -7.65 -15.59
CA PRO A 18 -2.38 -7.69 -16.40
C PRO A 18 -2.78 -6.28 -16.83
N ASP A 19 -3.41 -6.14 -18.00
CA ASP A 19 -3.98 -4.87 -18.46
C ASP A 19 -5.27 -4.58 -17.68
N LEU A 20 -5.32 -3.43 -17.00
CA LEU A 20 -6.44 -3.02 -16.16
C LEU A 20 -7.28 -1.91 -16.81
N GLY A 21 -7.27 -1.83 -18.14
CA GLY A 21 -8.15 -0.95 -18.89
C GLY A 21 -7.68 0.50 -18.89
N HIS A 22 -6.39 0.72 -19.17
CA HIS A 22 -5.79 2.05 -19.24
C HIS A 22 -6.59 3.04 -20.11
N ASP A 23 -7.24 2.55 -21.16
CA ASP A 23 -7.93 3.37 -22.17
C ASP A 23 -9.46 3.43 -21.98
N LEU A 24 -10.01 2.82 -20.91
CA LEU A 24 -11.45 2.82 -20.66
C LEU A 24 -11.92 4.15 -20.01
N PRO A 25 -13.13 4.64 -20.34
CA PRO A 25 -13.72 5.78 -19.65
C PRO A 25 -13.88 5.48 -18.16
N GLU A 26 -13.69 6.50 -17.32
CA GLU A 26 -13.73 6.36 -15.87
C GLU A 26 -15.13 5.96 -15.37
N PRO A 27 -15.28 4.83 -14.66
CA PRO A 27 -16.51 4.57 -13.93
C PRO A 27 -16.70 5.64 -12.86
N SER A 28 -17.91 6.18 -12.75
CA SER A 28 -18.24 7.20 -11.73
C SER A 28 -17.98 6.71 -10.30
N GLY A 29 -18.00 5.39 -10.07
CA GLY A 29 -17.62 4.76 -8.80
C GLY A 29 -16.14 4.95 -8.45
N ALA A 30 -15.23 4.66 -9.39
CA ALA A 30 -13.78 4.78 -9.16
C ALA A 30 -13.37 6.24 -8.88
N ALA A 31 -13.92 7.19 -9.66
CA ALA A 31 -13.69 8.62 -9.44
C ALA A 31 -14.14 9.08 -8.04
N ARG A 32 -15.36 8.69 -7.62
CA ARG A 32 -15.90 9.01 -6.30
C ARG A 32 -15.05 8.39 -5.19
N LEU A 33 -14.68 7.12 -5.34
CA LEU A 33 -13.86 6.41 -4.37
C LEU A 33 -12.53 7.15 -4.14
N ARG A 34 -11.82 7.54 -5.20
CA ARG A 34 -10.58 8.35 -5.03
C ARG A 34 -10.85 9.72 -4.40
N ARG A 35 -11.89 10.42 -4.87
CA ARG A 35 -12.22 11.79 -4.42
C ARG A 35 -12.45 11.88 -2.92
N PHE A 36 -13.10 10.87 -2.32
CA PHE A 36 -13.37 10.84 -0.89
C PHE A 36 -12.34 10.02 -0.11
N GLY A 37 -11.79 8.98 -0.71
CA GLY A 37 -10.81 8.10 -0.07
C GLY A 37 -9.50 8.81 0.23
N VAL A 38 -8.95 9.60 -0.71
CA VAL A 38 -7.66 10.28 -0.46
C VAL A 38 -7.75 11.26 0.72
N PRO A 39 -8.73 12.19 0.79
CA PRO A 39 -8.90 13.03 1.97
C PRO A 39 -9.13 12.25 3.27
N LEU A 40 -9.86 11.12 3.21
CA LEU A 40 -10.10 10.29 4.38
C LEU A 40 -8.82 9.63 4.90
N VAL A 41 -7.95 9.13 4.01
CA VAL A 41 -6.64 8.58 4.39
C VAL A 41 -5.77 9.66 5.02
N LEU A 42 -5.71 10.85 4.42
CA LEU A 42 -4.95 11.98 4.99
C LEU A 42 -5.49 12.38 6.36
N LEU A 43 -6.82 12.42 6.51
CA LEU A 43 -7.45 12.71 7.79
C LEU A 43 -7.11 11.64 8.84
N ALA A 44 -7.10 10.36 8.47
CA ALA A 44 -6.75 9.26 9.38
C ALA A 44 -5.31 9.40 9.88
N VAL A 45 -4.35 9.66 8.98
CA VAL A 45 -2.95 9.93 9.36
C VAL A 45 -2.85 11.16 10.25
N LEU A 46 -3.54 12.27 9.93
CA LEU A 46 -3.52 13.47 10.77
C LEU A 46 -4.10 13.23 12.16
N VAL A 47 -5.19 12.45 12.27
CA VAL A 47 -5.80 12.09 13.55
C VAL A 47 -4.84 11.21 14.35
N GLN A 48 -4.25 10.19 13.73
CA GLN A 48 -3.22 9.35 14.35
C GLN A 48 -2.08 10.20 14.92
N SER A 49 -1.45 11.03 14.09
CA SER A 49 -0.35 11.90 14.49
C SER A 49 -0.75 12.85 15.63
N ALA A 50 -1.93 13.46 15.54
CA ALA A 50 -2.41 14.38 16.57
C ALA A 50 -2.67 13.66 17.90
N VAL A 51 -3.25 12.46 17.87
CA VAL A 51 -3.52 11.68 19.08
C VAL A 51 -2.22 11.24 19.75
N HIS A 52 -1.22 10.80 18.98
CA HIS A 52 0.10 10.47 19.51
C HIS A 52 0.79 11.68 20.15
N LEU A 53 0.79 12.83 19.47
CA LEU A 53 1.39 14.06 20.01
C LEU A 53 0.65 14.56 21.26
N VAL A 54 -0.67 14.37 21.35
CA VAL A 54 -1.43 14.63 22.57
C VAL A 54 -1.02 13.64 23.67
N ASN A 55 -0.86 12.36 23.34
CA ASN A 55 -0.37 11.34 24.28
C ASN A 55 1.01 11.73 24.85
N LEU A 56 1.92 12.19 23.99
CA LEU A 56 3.23 12.69 24.38
C LEU A 56 3.14 13.93 25.28
N VAL A 57 2.47 14.98 24.84
CA VAL A 57 2.53 16.30 25.53
C VAL A 57 1.66 16.35 26.79
N VAL A 58 0.51 15.67 26.79
CA VAL A 58 -0.48 15.76 27.87
C VAL A 58 -0.33 14.61 28.86
N PHE A 59 -0.02 13.41 28.36
CA PHE A 59 -0.01 12.19 29.16
C PHE A 59 1.39 11.62 29.38
N ASP A 60 2.45 12.27 28.87
CA ASP A 60 3.84 11.81 28.97
C ASP A 60 3.99 10.36 28.47
N LEU A 61 3.33 10.06 27.34
CA LEU A 61 3.19 8.72 26.76
C LEU A 61 2.54 7.66 27.67
N GLY A 62 1.91 8.05 28.78
CA GLY A 62 1.33 7.12 29.77
C GLY A 62 0.09 6.33 29.33
N ILE A 63 -0.38 6.50 28.09
CA ILE A 63 -1.45 5.68 27.50
C ILE A 63 -0.85 4.86 26.35
N ASP A 64 -0.38 3.66 26.65
CA ASP A 64 0.28 2.77 25.68
C ASP A 64 -0.56 2.54 24.41
N LEU A 65 -1.88 2.43 24.55
CA LEU A 65 -2.79 2.19 23.43
C LEU A 65 -2.77 3.30 22.35
N LEU A 66 -2.33 4.51 22.73
CA LEU A 66 -2.24 5.68 21.87
C LEU A 66 -0.79 6.02 21.47
N ASN A 67 0.19 5.24 21.96
CA ASN A 67 1.59 5.39 21.59
C ASN A 67 1.82 4.71 20.23
N LEU A 68 2.37 5.46 19.29
CA LEU A 68 2.71 4.96 17.96
C LEU A 68 3.90 4.03 17.93
N ASP A 69 4.84 4.19 18.85
CA ASP A 69 6.05 3.37 18.93
C ASP A 69 5.81 2.07 19.73
N ILE A 70 4.57 1.80 20.15
CA ILE A 70 4.19 0.56 20.83
C ILE A 70 3.32 -0.29 19.92
N ASP A 71 3.83 -1.47 19.60
CA ASP A 71 3.07 -2.50 18.90
C ASP A 71 1.85 -2.97 19.69
N GLY A 72 0.78 -3.30 18.98
CA GLY A 72 -0.49 -3.75 19.59
C GLY A 72 -1.40 -2.61 20.07
N GLY A 73 -0.98 -1.35 19.88
CA GLY A 73 -1.81 -0.15 20.04
C GLY A 73 -2.95 -0.05 19.00
N VAL A 74 -3.85 0.92 19.16
CA VAL A 74 -4.98 1.12 18.22
C VAL A 74 -4.48 1.42 16.79
N PHE A 75 -3.35 2.09 16.67
CA PHE A 75 -2.78 2.48 15.38
C PHE A 75 -2.08 1.33 14.67
N SER A 76 -1.35 0.48 15.40
CA SER A 76 -0.84 -0.80 14.88
C SER A 76 -2.00 -1.66 14.34
N TRP A 77 -3.10 -1.80 15.08
CA TRP A 77 -4.30 -2.48 14.56
C TRP A 77 -4.89 -1.86 13.29
N ALA A 78 -4.88 -0.53 13.18
CA ALA A 78 -5.32 0.15 11.96
C ALA A 78 -4.38 -0.17 10.78
N SER A 79 -3.06 -0.18 11.01
CA SER A 79 -2.06 -0.59 10.02
C SER A 79 -2.29 -2.03 9.55
N VAL A 80 -2.39 -2.98 10.48
CA VAL A 80 -2.72 -4.40 10.21
C VAL A 80 -3.94 -4.53 9.30
N VAL A 81 -5.05 -3.87 9.63
CA VAL A 81 -6.31 -3.95 8.87
C VAL A 81 -6.15 -3.38 7.47
N VAL A 82 -5.46 -2.26 7.33
CA VAL A 82 -5.26 -1.60 6.04
C VAL A 82 -4.31 -2.40 5.14
N THR A 83 -3.24 -2.96 5.69
CA THR A 83 -2.32 -3.86 4.99
C THR A 83 -3.06 -5.13 4.54
N PHE A 84 -3.91 -5.70 5.40
CA PHE A 84 -4.78 -6.82 5.00
C PHE A 84 -5.76 -6.44 3.88
N ALA A 85 -6.31 -5.22 3.90
CA ALA A 85 -7.19 -4.74 2.84
C ALA A 85 -6.48 -4.70 1.47
N VAL A 86 -5.18 -4.38 1.42
CA VAL A 86 -4.36 -4.49 0.20
C VAL A 86 -4.31 -5.94 -0.29
N ALA A 87 -3.99 -6.90 0.59
CA ALA A 87 -3.98 -8.32 0.25
C ALA A 87 -5.33 -8.79 -0.29
N PHE A 88 -6.42 -8.38 0.36
CA PHE A 88 -7.78 -8.71 -0.09
C PHE A 88 -8.07 -8.13 -1.49
N GLN A 89 -7.72 -6.88 -1.76
CA GLN A 89 -7.95 -6.28 -3.08
C GLN A 89 -7.09 -6.95 -4.17
N LEU A 90 -5.88 -7.40 -3.84
CA LEU A 90 -5.06 -8.20 -4.75
C LEU A 90 -5.73 -9.54 -5.10
N LEU A 91 -6.39 -10.22 -4.15
CA LEU A 91 -7.17 -11.43 -4.42
C LEU A 91 -8.39 -11.13 -5.29
N VAL A 92 -9.09 -10.01 -5.04
CA VAL A 92 -10.22 -9.57 -5.87
C VAL A 92 -9.80 -9.31 -7.32
N LEU A 93 -8.62 -8.71 -7.53
CA LEU A 93 -8.03 -8.55 -8.85
C LEU A 93 -7.59 -9.89 -9.46
N ALA A 94 -7.00 -10.79 -8.65
CA ALA A 94 -6.58 -12.12 -9.10
C ALA A 94 -7.76 -12.94 -9.61
N ALA A 95 -8.92 -12.87 -8.95
CA ALA A 95 -10.14 -13.54 -9.36
C ALA A 95 -10.73 -13.00 -10.68
N GLN A 96 -10.41 -11.76 -11.04
CA GLN A 96 -10.84 -11.13 -12.29
C GLN A 96 -9.84 -11.33 -13.43
N ALA A 97 -8.58 -11.66 -13.11
CA ALA A 97 -7.51 -11.82 -14.07
C ALA A 97 -7.41 -13.28 -14.54
N THR A 98 -7.59 -13.54 -15.83
CA THR A 98 -7.36 -14.89 -16.41
C THR A 98 -5.88 -15.21 -16.56
N ARG A 99 -5.06 -14.20 -16.86
CA ARG A 99 -3.60 -14.32 -16.92
C ARG A 99 -3.00 -13.80 -15.63
N ARG A 100 -2.05 -14.55 -15.06
CA ARG A 100 -1.21 -14.14 -13.91
C ARG A 100 -1.95 -14.00 -12.57
N ALA A 101 -3.11 -14.62 -12.43
CA ALA A 101 -3.78 -14.78 -11.13
C ALA A 101 -2.82 -15.34 -10.07
N ALA A 102 -1.97 -16.31 -10.43
CA ALA A 102 -0.99 -16.91 -9.53
C ALA A 102 0.00 -15.89 -8.93
N LEU A 103 0.47 -14.91 -9.71
CA LEU A 103 1.37 -13.86 -9.21
C LEU A 103 0.63 -12.93 -8.24
N LEU A 104 -0.60 -12.53 -8.59
CA LEU A 104 -1.41 -11.69 -7.71
C LEU A 104 -1.78 -12.41 -6.40
N VAL A 105 -2.06 -13.71 -6.46
CA VAL A 105 -2.27 -14.55 -5.26
C VAL A 105 -0.99 -14.64 -4.43
N ALA A 106 0.17 -14.82 -5.06
CA ALA A 106 1.45 -14.86 -4.34
C ALA A 106 1.74 -13.53 -3.62
N VAL A 107 1.52 -12.39 -4.28
CA VAL A 107 1.70 -11.06 -3.65
C VAL A 107 0.65 -10.79 -2.59
N ALA A 108 -0.60 -11.22 -2.80
CA ALA A 108 -1.62 -11.16 -1.75
C ALA A 108 -1.20 -11.96 -0.51
N GLY A 109 -0.68 -13.16 -0.69
CA GLY A 109 -0.13 -13.98 0.39
C GLY A 109 1.04 -13.31 1.11
N ALA A 110 1.96 -12.69 0.36
CA ALA A 110 3.07 -11.92 0.93
C ALA A 110 2.60 -10.72 1.76
N VAL A 111 1.66 -9.92 1.24
CA VAL A 111 1.10 -8.77 1.97
C VAL A 111 0.28 -9.21 3.18
N ALA A 112 -0.49 -10.30 3.06
CA ALA A 112 -1.20 -10.87 4.21
C ALA A 112 -0.25 -11.40 5.28
N PHE A 113 0.90 -11.94 4.89
CA PHE A 113 1.95 -12.31 5.83
C PHE A 113 2.53 -11.08 6.54
N LEU A 114 2.81 -9.97 5.83
CA LEU A 114 3.28 -8.72 6.46
C LEU A 114 2.24 -8.17 7.45
N SER A 115 0.96 -8.19 7.08
CA SER A 115 -0.14 -7.80 8.00
C SER A 115 -0.21 -8.71 9.24
N LEU A 116 -0.03 -10.02 9.08
CA LEU A 116 0.01 -10.94 10.20
C LEU A 116 1.25 -10.71 11.08
N ASP A 117 2.40 -10.52 10.45
CA ASP A 117 3.68 -10.25 11.11
C ASP A 117 3.60 -9.02 12.02
N ASP A 118 3.01 -7.93 11.53
CA ASP A 118 2.74 -6.72 12.31
C ASP A 118 1.84 -7.03 13.54
N SER A 119 0.82 -7.88 13.38
CA SER A 119 -0.07 -8.25 14.50
C SER A 119 0.56 -9.19 15.55
N VAL A 120 1.54 -10.02 15.18
CA VAL A 120 2.16 -11.02 16.07
C VAL A 120 3.63 -10.76 16.38
N GLN A 121 4.18 -9.69 15.80
CA GLN A 121 5.55 -9.19 15.93
C GLN A 121 6.59 -10.29 15.68
N LEU A 122 6.52 -11.02 14.56
CA LEU A 122 7.55 -12.04 14.28
C LEU A 122 8.89 -11.39 13.98
N HIS A 123 8.90 -10.23 13.31
CA HIS A 123 10.11 -9.47 13.02
C HIS A 123 10.86 -9.04 14.30
N GLU A 124 10.14 -8.68 15.37
CA GLU A 124 10.75 -8.40 16.68
C GLU A 124 11.39 -9.65 17.29
N ARG A 125 10.70 -10.79 17.27
CA ARG A 125 11.25 -12.06 17.77
C ARG A 125 12.49 -12.51 17.00
N VAL A 126 12.54 -12.24 15.70
CA VAL A 126 13.73 -12.48 14.86
C VAL A 126 14.88 -11.59 15.31
N SER A 127 14.60 -10.33 15.68
CA SER A 127 15.59 -9.42 16.23
C SER A 127 16.11 -9.86 17.60
N GLU A 128 15.27 -10.47 18.44
CA GLU A 128 15.67 -11.00 19.76
C GLU A 128 16.68 -12.15 19.67
N TRP A 129 16.62 -12.99 18.62
CA TRP A 129 17.58 -14.08 18.40
C TRP A 129 19.04 -13.58 18.30
N LYS A 130 19.20 -12.31 17.94
CA LYS A 130 20.49 -11.66 17.76
C LYS A 130 21.23 -11.37 19.07
N THR A 131 20.56 -11.43 20.23
CA THR A 131 21.23 -11.34 21.55
C THR A 131 22.34 -12.39 21.74
N GLN A 132 22.35 -13.43 20.90
CA GLN A 132 23.40 -14.46 20.85
C GLN A 132 24.63 -14.09 19.99
N LEU A 133 24.56 -13.05 19.14
CA LEU A 133 25.56 -12.72 18.11
C LEU A 133 26.48 -11.53 18.45
N GLY A 134 26.36 -10.92 19.63
CA GLY A 134 27.31 -9.92 20.14
C GLY A 134 26.74 -8.53 20.48
N PRO A 135 27.58 -7.62 21.02
CA PRO A 135 27.17 -6.48 21.86
C PRO A 135 26.70 -5.21 21.13
N ILE A 136 26.21 -5.30 19.90
CA ILE A 136 25.74 -4.10 19.18
C ILE A 136 24.30 -3.79 19.60
N ALA A 137 24.15 -2.94 20.61
CA ALA A 137 22.92 -2.68 21.38
C ALA A 137 21.72 -2.08 20.60
N HIS A 138 21.86 -1.73 19.32
CA HIS A 138 20.78 -1.11 18.53
C HIS A 138 20.62 -1.75 17.14
N PHE A 139 21.22 -2.91 16.92
CA PHE A 139 21.15 -3.58 15.63
C PHE A 139 19.84 -4.33 15.41
N SER A 140 19.01 -4.52 16.44
CA SER A 140 17.69 -5.18 16.33
C SER A 140 16.84 -4.48 15.27
N ARG A 141 16.68 -3.16 15.37
CA ARG A 141 15.96 -2.32 14.39
C ARG A 141 16.51 -2.40 12.96
N THR A 142 17.81 -2.67 12.80
CA THR A 142 18.43 -2.81 11.46
C THR A 142 18.42 -4.25 10.94
N PHE A 143 18.24 -5.26 11.80
CA PHE A 143 18.37 -6.66 11.42
C PHE A 143 17.13 -7.18 10.72
N TRP A 144 15.95 -6.91 11.26
CA TRP A 144 14.71 -7.40 10.67
C TRP A 144 14.48 -6.86 9.25
N PRO A 145 14.77 -5.57 8.91
CA PRO A 145 14.61 -5.10 7.55
C PRO A 145 15.49 -5.88 6.59
N LEU A 146 16.72 -6.28 6.97
CA LEU A 146 17.60 -7.07 6.12
C LEU A 146 17.01 -8.46 5.81
N VAL A 147 16.36 -9.09 6.78
CA VAL A 147 15.71 -10.40 6.62
C VAL A 147 14.46 -10.27 5.74
N TYR A 148 13.69 -9.21 5.94
CA TYR A 148 12.42 -8.99 5.25
C TYR A 148 12.58 -8.25 3.91
N LEU A 149 13.74 -7.65 3.63
CA LEU A 149 14.01 -6.84 2.43
C LEU A 149 13.70 -7.60 1.13
N PRO A 150 14.06 -8.89 0.96
CA PRO A 150 13.72 -9.61 -0.26
C PRO A 150 12.21 -9.74 -0.49
N LEU A 151 11.44 -9.97 0.59
CA LEU A 151 9.99 -10.07 0.53
C LEU A 151 9.36 -8.70 0.24
N LEU A 152 9.81 -7.65 0.94
CA LEU A 152 9.39 -6.28 0.70
C LEU A 152 9.71 -5.85 -0.74
N ALA A 153 10.93 -6.09 -1.23
CA ALA A 153 11.33 -5.79 -2.59
C ALA A 153 10.45 -6.51 -3.61
N PHE A 154 10.12 -7.79 -3.37
CA PHE A 154 9.19 -8.54 -4.21
C PHE A 154 7.81 -7.86 -4.26
N VAL A 155 7.22 -7.53 -3.10
CA VAL A 155 5.91 -6.84 -3.01
C VAL A 155 5.97 -5.49 -3.73
N LEU A 156 6.95 -4.65 -3.42
CA LEU A 156 7.11 -3.31 -3.99
C LEU A 156 7.27 -3.36 -5.52
N LEU A 157 8.10 -4.27 -6.04
CA LEU A 157 8.32 -4.42 -7.48
C LEU A 157 7.06 -4.87 -8.22
N VAL A 158 6.30 -5.81 -7.65
CA VAL A 158 5.05 -6.27 -8.28
C VAL A 158 3.97 -5.19 -8.22
N LEU A 159 3.83 -4.48 -7.10
CA LEU A 159 2.90 -3.35 -6.98
C LEU A 159 3.29 -2.21 -7.94
N LEU A 160 4.58 -1.94 -8.10
CA LEU A 160 5.08 -0.98 -9.07
C LEU A 160 4.78 -1.41 -10.51
N ALA A 161 4.99 -2.70 -10.84
CA ALA A 161 4.63 -3.24 -12.15
C ALA A 161 3.11 -3.10 -12.41
N LEU A 162 2.29 -3.40 -11.41
CA LEU A 162 0.84 -3.27 -11.48
C LEU A 162 0.43 -1.82 -11.73
N ALA A 163 1.04 -0.86 -11.03
CA ALA A 163 0.80 0.57 -11.20
C ALA A 163 0.98 1.06 -12.64
N THR A 164 1.90 0.47 -13.41
CA THR A 164 2.13 0.82 -14.83
C THR A 164 1.02 0.35 -15.77
N ARG A 165 0.16 -0.56 -15.32
CA ARG A 165 -0.97 -1.11 -16.07
C ARG A 165 -2.33 -0.60 -15.58
N MET A 166 -2.34 0.14 -14.47
CA MET A 166 -3.51 0.83 -13.99
C MET A 166 -3.73 2.12 -14.79
N ARG A 167 -4.93 2.69 -14.67
CA ARG A 167 -5.19 4.06 -15.11
C ARG A 167 -4.26 5.03 -14.39
N ARG A 168 -3.92 6.14 -15.06
CA ARG A 168 -2.84 7.06 -14.62
C ARG A 168 -3.04 7.62 -13.21
N ALA A 169 -4.28 7.86 -12.79
CA ALA A 169 -4.57 8.39 -11.46
C ALA A 169 -4.26 7.36 -10.37
N GLU A 170 -4.72 6.13 -10.54
CA GLU A 170 -4.50 5.01 -9.62
C GLU A 170 -3.02 4.61 -9.59
N GLY A 171 -2.37 4.49 -10.75
CA GLY A 171 -0.95 4.19 -10.82
C GLY A 171 -0.08 5.24 -10.11
N ARG A 172 -0.45 6.52 -10.19
CA ARG A 172 0.22 7.60 -9.44
C ARG A 172 0.02 7.48 -7.93
N LEU A 173 -1.18 7.09 -7.48
CA LEU A 173 -1.43 6.85 -6.05
C LEU A 173 -0.58 5.70 -5.53
N VAL A 174 -0.53 4.58 -6.25
CA VAL A 174 0.33 3.44 -5.87
C VAL A 174 1.80 3.87 -5.81
N VAL A 175 2.33 4.56 -6.83
CA VAL A 175 3.74 5.01 -6.79
C VAL A 175 4.01 6.00 -5.66
N ALA A 176 3.11 6.96 -5.40
CA ALA A 176 3.27 7.89 -4.29
C ALA A 176 3.29 7.15 -2.94
N ALA A 177 2.40 6.16 -2.77
CA ALA A 177 2.35 5.32 -1.59
C ALA A 177 3.62 4.46 -1.44
N LEU A 178 4.11 3.82 -2.50
CA LEU A 178 5.35 3.04 -2.47
C LEU A 178 6.58 3.90 -2.13
N LEU A 179 6.61 5.16 -2.60
CA LEU A 179 7.66 6.11 -2.20
C LEU A 179 7.56 6.49 -0.72
N GLY A 180 6.33 6.65 -0.20
CA GLY A 180 6.08 6.87 1.22
C GLY A 180 6.54 5.70 2.09
N LEU A 181 6.13 4.47 1.74
CA LEU A 181 6.57 3.25 2.41
C LEU A 181 8.10 3.08 2.36
N GLY A 182 8.71 3.35 1.20
CA GLY A 182 10.17 3.33 1.09
C GLY A 182 10.85 4.37 1.98
N ALA A 183 10.24 5.53 2.18
CA ALA A 183 10.73 6.54 3.11
C ALA A 183 10.54 6.14 4.58
N ALA A 184 9.43 5.48 4.93
CA ALA A 184 9.20 4.93 6.28
C ALA A 184 10.30 3.91 6.64
N VAL A 185 10.57 2.93 5.76
CA VAL A 185 11.66 1.96 5.98
C VAL A 185 13.03 2.64 6.14
N LEU A 186 13.29 3.72 5.40
CA LEU A 186 14.53 4.47 5.53
C LEU A 186 14.63 5.26 6.84
N LEU A 187 13.50 5.72 7.38
CA LEU A 187 13.45 6.39 8.69
C LEU A 187 13.77 5.39 9.80
N GLU A 188 13.11 4.23 9.82
CA GLU A 188 13.38 3.15 10.78
C GLU A 188 14.85 2.68 10.74
N MET A 189 15.42 2.55 9.54
CA MET A 189 16.83 2.23 9.38
C MET A 189 17.77 3.33 9.90
N ALA A 190 17.30 4.58 9.97
CA ALA A 190 18.04 5.74 10.45
C ALA A 190 17.80 6.03 11.95
N SER A 191 16.78 5.48 12.59
CA SER A 191 16.49 5.68 14.02
C SER A 191 17.67 5.35 14.95
N PRO A 192 18.54 4.34 14.69
CA PRO A 192 19.78 4.15 15.44
C PRO A 192 20.70 5.38 15.51
N ALA A 193 20.69 6.22 14.47
CA ALA A 193 21.45 7.47 14.48
C ALA A 193 20.83 8.52 15.40
N LEU A 194 19.50 8.54 15.57
CA LEU A 194 18.83 9.42 16.54
C LEU A 194 19.22 9.05 17.98
N PHE A 195 19.24 7.75 18.30
CA PHE A 195 19.73 7.28 19.60
C PHE A 195 21.20 7.65 19.83
N ALA A 196 22.06 7.51 18.81
CA ALA A 196 23.46 7.91 18.89
C ALA A 196 23.66 9.42 19.12
N LEU A 197 22.68 10.24 18.72
CA LEU A 197 22.66 11.69 18.96
C LEU A 197 22.03 12.06 20.31
N GLY A 198 21.59 11.08 21.10
CA GLY A 198 20.99 11.27 22.42
C GLY A 198 19.48 11.50 22.40
N PHE A 199 18.82 11.33 21.25
CA PHE A 199 17.36 11.31 21.16
C PHE A 199 16.85 9.92 21.54
N ASP A 200 16.34 9.81 22.77
CA ASP A 200 15.69 8.60 23.29
C ASP A 200 14.16 8.72 23.21
N HIS A 201 13.47 7.63 23.54
CA HIS A 201 12.01 7.57 23.64
C HIS A 201 11.46 8.69 24.53
N GLY A 202 10.32 9.28 24.14
CA GLY A 202 9.73 10.45 24.79
C GLY A 202 10.40 11.78 24.45
N GLN A 203 11.54 11.78 23.75
CA GLN A 203 12.14 13.02 23.28
C GLN A 203 11.53 13.45 21.95
N ILE A 204 11.19 14.74 21.85
CA ILE A 204 10.46 15.30 20.70
C ILE A 204 11.10 14.98 19.34
N GLY A 205 12.44 14.90 19.25
CA GLY A 205 13.14 14.57 18.01
C GLY A 205 12.87 13.16 17.52
N TYR A 206 12.82 12.20 18.45
CA TYR A 206 12.49 10.81 18.20
C TYR A 206 10.99 10.65 17.88
N GLU A 207 10.14 11.27 18.68
CA GLU A 207 8.68 11.17 18.52
C GLU A 207 8.18 11.76 17.19
N TRP A 208 8.84 12.79 16.67
CA TRP A 208 8.52 13.31 15.33
C TRP A 208 8.88 12.33 14.22
N GLU A 209 9.95 11.57 14.39
CA GLU A 209 10.35 10.56 13.42
C GLU A 209 9.33 9.42 13.42
N ALA A 210 8.98 8.88 14.59
CA ALA A 210 7.91 7.88 14.73
C ALA A 210 6.58 8.34 14.11
N VAL A 211 6.16 9.59 14.34
CA VAL A 211 4.93 10.14 13.73
C VAL A 211 4.99 10.14 12.19
N VAL A 212 6.15 10.48 11.62
CA VAL A 212 6.31 10.55 10.16
C VAL A 212 6.39 9.15 9.57
N GLU A 213 7.16 8.26 10.19
CA GLU A 213 7.29 6.87 9.79
C GLU A 213 5.93 6.16 9.76
N GLU A 214 5.25 6.11 10.91
CA GLU A 214 3.96 5.45 11.08
C GLU A 214 2.86 6.08 10.21
N GLY A 215 2.91 7.40 10.05
CA GLY A 215 1.99 8.10 9.15
C GLY A 215 2.20 7.76 7.68
N LEU A 216 3.46 7.59 7.26
CA LEU A 216 3.82 7.15 5.91
C LEU A 216 3.46 5.68 5.68
N GLU A 217 3.59 4.84 6.70
CA GLU A 217 3.18 3.44 6.66
C GLU A 217 1.66 3.29 6.50
N LEU A 218 0.89 3.79 7.48
CA LEU A 218 -0.57 3.72 7.45
C LEU A 218 -1.13 4.37 6.18
N GLY A 219 -0.65 5.57 5.86
CA GLY A 219 -1.05 6.30 4.67
C GLY A 219 -0.70 5.57 3.38
N GLY A 220 0.50 4.98 3.31
CA GLY A 220 0.98 4.22 2.17
C GLY A 220 0.10 3.01 1.87
N TRP A 221 -0.09 2.13 2.85
CA TRP A 221 -0.94 0.95 2.67
C TRP A 221 -2.40 1.33 2.35
N ALA A 222 -2.93 2.39 2.98
CA ALA A 222 -4.32 2.83 2.73
C ALA A 222 -4.51 3.37 1.32
N LEU A 223 -3.56 4.15 0.80
CA LEU A 223 -3.60 4.64 -0.57
C LEU A 223 -3.46 3.51 -1.60
N ILE A 224 -2.65 2.48 -1.31
CA ILE A 224 -2.55 1.28 -2.16
C ILE A 224 -3.90 0.55 -2.17
N ALA A 225 -4.50 0.29 -1.00
CA ALA A 225 -5.80 -0.38 -0.92
C ALA A 225 -6.88 0.36 -1.70
N LEU A 226 -6.91 1.70 -1.55
CA LEU A 226 -7.82 2.58 -2.28
C LEU A 226 -7.63 2.50 -3.80
N ALA A 227 -6.39 2.53 -4.28
CA ALA A 227 -6.07 2.46 -5.70
C ALA A 227 -6.43 1.10 -6.31
N LEU A 228 -6.16 0.00 -5.59
CA LEU A 228 -6.52 -1.35 -6.03
C LEU A 228 -8.03 -1.58 -6.04
N ALA A 229 -8.76 -1.04 -5.05
CA ALA A 229 -10.22 -1.06 -5.04
C ALA A 229 -10.81 -0.29 -6.24
N ALA A 230 -10.27 0.90 -6.55
CA ALA A 230 -10.67 1.67 -7.72
C ALA A 230 -10.39 0.91 -9.04
N ALA A 231 -9.21 0.28 -9.15
CA ALA A 231 -8.86 -0.55 -10.31
C ALA A 231 -9.77 -1.77 -10.46
N SER A 232 -10.18 -2.41 -9.37
CA SER A 232 -11.14 -3.51 -9.39
C SER A 232 -12.51 -3.08 -9.93
N LEU A 233 -12.97 -1.86 -9.64
CA LEU A 233 -14.21 -1.32 -10.20
C LEU A 233 -14.10 -1.07 -11.71
N VAL A 234 -12.93 -0.61 -12.18
CA VAL A 234 -12.65 -0.41 -13.61
C VAL A 234 -12.62 -1.75 -14.33
N ALA A 235 -11.92 -2.75 -13.80
CA ALA A 235 -11.80 -4.07 -14.41
C ALA A 235 -13.17 -4.78 -14.56
N ARG A 236 -14.07 -4.62 -13.59
CA ARG A 236 -15.47 -5.12 -13.67
C ARG A 236 -16.31 -4.41 -14.72
N SER A 237 -15.98 -3.17 -15.06
CA SER A 237 -16.71 -2.35 -16.04
C SER A 237 -16.25 -2.60 -17.48
N GLY A 238 -15.55 -3.71 -17.73
CA GLY A 238 -14.97 -4.07 -19.03
C GLY A 238 -15.96 -3.95 -20.20
N PRO A 239 -15.45 -3.88 -21.45
CA PRO A 239 -16.25 -3.56 -22.62
C PRO A 239 -17.50 -4.44 -22.66
N ALA A 240 -18.66 -3.80 -22.56
CA ALA A 240 -19.94 -4.48 -22.62
C ALA A 240 -19.87 -5.46 -23.78
N SER A 241 -20.03 -6.76 -23.50
CA SER A 241 -20.00 -7.77 -24.55
C SER A 241 -20.91 -7.29 -25.67
N PRO A 242 -20.41 -7.19 -26.92
CA PRO A 242 -21.18 -6.62 -28.02
C PRO A 242 -22.55 -7.27 -28.01
N SER A 243 -23.59 -6.45 -27.80
CA SER A 243 -24.94 -6.95 -27.54
C SER A 243 -25.29 -7.96 -28.63
N PRO A 244 -25.54 -9.25 -28.31
CA PRO A 244 -25.61 -10.33 -29.31
C PRO A 244 -26.76 -10.19 -30.32
N GLY A 245 -27.54 -9.10 -30.25
CA GLY A 245 -28.71 -8.82 -31.09
C GLY A 245 -28.55 -7.68 -32.10
N ARG A 246 -27.33 -7.17 -32.35
CA ARG A 246 -27.08 -6.26 -33.51
C ARG A 246 -26.28 -6.95 -34.61
N ALA A 247 -26.46 -8.26 -34.75
CA ALA A 247 -26.29 -8.89 -36.04
C ALA A 247 -27.34 -8.26 -36.96
N ASP A 248 -26.85 -7.62 -38.02
CA ASP A 248 -27.52 -7.31 -39.27
C ASP A 248 -29.02 -7.65 -39.29
N ARG A 249 -29.87 -6.63 -39.28
CA ARG A 249 -31.19 -6.72 -39.91
C ARG A 249 -30.96 -6.44 -41.40
N PRO A 250 -30.83 -7.45 -42.28
CA PRO A 250 -30.72 -7.23 -43.73
C PRO A 250 -32.00 -6.64 -44.38
N ASP A 251 -33.09 -6.42 -43.63
CA ASP A 251 -34.42 -6.21 -44.20
C ASP A 251 -34.86 -4.74 -44.41
N GLN A 252 -33.95 -3.75 -44.47
CA GLN A 252 -34.33 -2.34 -44.71
C GLN A 252 -33.79 -1.71 -46.00
N GLN A 253 -33.53 -2.48 -47.05
CA GLN A 253 -33.21 -1.93 -48.39
C GLN A 253 -34.33 -2.09 -49.45
N GLY A 254 -35.56 -2.41 -49.04
CA GLY A 254 -36.62 -2.84 -49.96
C GLY A 254 -37.92 -2.03 -49.98
N GLN A 255 -37.95 -0.72 -49.71
CA GLN A 255 -39.16 0.08 -49.96
C GLN A 255 -39.00 0.97 -51.19
N PRO A 256 -39.63 0.64 -52.33
CA PRO A 256 -39.72 1.53 -53.48
C PRO A 256 -40.66 2.70 -53.16
N THR A 257 -40.20 3.93 -53.35
CA THR A 257 -41.05 5.11 -53.34
C THR A 257 -41.87 5.14 -54.62
N SER A 258 -43.19 5.06 -54.46
CA SER A 258 -44.21 5.29 -55.48
C SER A 258 -44.29 6.76 -55.88
#